data_AF-A0A352Z615-F1
#
_entry.id   AF-A0A352Z615-F1
#
_cell.length_a   1.000
_cell.length_b   1.000
_cell.length_c   1.000
_cell.angle_alpha   90.00
_cell.angle_beta   90.00
_cell.angle_gamma   90.00
#
_symmetry.space_group_name_H-M   'P 1'
#
loop_
_entity.id
_entity.type
_entity.pdbx_description
1 polymer ?
#
loop_
_entity_poly.entity_id
_entity_poly.type
_entity_poly.pdbx_seq_one_letter_code
_entity_poly.pdbx_strand_id
1 'polypeptide(L)'
;GGYYYSSSGIVRAYDAERWAVLNSLQEAKRRLFELNPVELIPEVQMNIGYAISKAKGIEDVAAFPGRISHCGGKILFKGEPRFGVSSHVARLILAMMKYHPYMRACVTIRYDESYIEKAQKRGLKIIFFDRRKEPGRIKSPEGRSLDFLMESVLKRVKQPPDFIYDRGDVGKEPIIRCFARDPMELIEKMEKILS
;
A
#
# COMPACT_ATOMS: atom_id res chain seq x y z
N GLY A 1 -10.99 -33.17 -19.89
CA GLY A 1 -11.35 -32.04 -19.02
C GLY A 1 -10.99 -32.40 -17.60
N GLY A 2 -9.98 -31.77 -17.03
CA GLY A 2 -9.55 -32.05 -15.65
C GLY A 2 -10.37 -31.24 -14.67
N TYR A 3 -11.26 -31.90 -13.93
CA TYR A 3 -11.93 -31.31 -12.78
C TYR A 3 -10.88 -31.03 -11.70
N TYR A 4 -10.52 -29.76 -11.51
CA TYR A 4 -9.71 -29.33 -10.38
C TYR A 4 -10.53 -29.49 -9.10
N TYR A 5 -10.44 -30.65 -8.46
CA TYR A 5 -10.75 -30.80 -7.04
C TYR A 5 -9.71 -29.97 -6.27
N SER A 6 -10.00 -28.68 -6.05
CA SER A 6 -9.29 -27.96 -5.00
C SER A 6 -9.66 -28.65 -3.70
N SER A 7 -8.69 -29.32 -3.06
CA SER A 7 -8.95 -30.07 -1.84
C SER A 7 -9.61 -29.16 -0.79
N SER A 8 -10.61 -29.67 -0.08
CA SER A 8 -11.37 -28.90 0.92
C SER A 8 -10.48 -28.21 1.97
N GLY A 9 -9.31 -28.76 2.26
CA GLY A 9 -8.30 -28.15 3.14
C GLY A 9 -7.68 -26.87 2.58
N ILE A 10 -7.42 -26.79 1.28
CA ILE A 10 -6.87 -25.58 0.63
C ILE A 10 -7.90 -24.45 0.65
N VAL A 11 -9.16 -24.77 0.37
CA VAL A 11 -10.26 -23.78 0.42
C VAL A 11 -10.42 -23.22 1.83
N ARG A 12 -10.44 -24.09 2.85
CA ARG A 12 -10.53 -23.65 4.26
C ARG A 12 -9.35 -22.77 4.69
N ALA A 13 -8.12 -23.11 4.27
CA ALA A 13 -6.94 -22.31 4.59
C ALA A 13 -6.99 -20.92 3.94
N TYR A 14 -7.45 -20.85 2.68
CA TYR A 14 -7.63 -19.59 1.96
C TYR A 14 -8.68 -18.69 2.62
N ASP A 15 -9.83 -19.25 3.01
CA ASP A 15 -10.88 -18.49 3.68
C ASP A 15 -10.44 -17.99 5.08
N ALA A 16 -9.73 -18.83 5.83
CA ALA A 16 -9.15 -18.46 7.12
C ALA A 16 -8.14 -17.31 6.99
N GLU A 17 -7.27 -17.36 5.98
CA GLU A 17 -6.30 -16.29 5.71
C GLU A 17 -7.00 -14.99 5.30
N ARG A 18 -8.05 -15.07 4.47
CA ARG A 18 -8.85 -13.89 4.10
C ARG A 18 -9.51 -13.25 5.32
N TRP A 19 -10.04 -14.06 6.22
CA TRP A 19 -10.59 -13.57 7.48
C TRP A 19 -9.53 -12.89 8.34
N ALA A 20 -8.35 -13.50 8.48
CA ALA A 20 -7.23 -12.91 9.21
C ALA A 20 -6.79 -11.56 8.63
N VAL A 21 -6.72 -11.44 7.30
CA VAL A 21 -6.40 -10.18 6.61
C VAL A 21 -7.42 -9.09 6.93
N LEU A 22 -8.72 -9.40 6.90
CA LEU A 22 -9.77 -8.45 7.23
C LEU A 22 -9.69 -7.99 8.70
N ASN A 23 -9.45 -8.92 9.62
CA ASN A 23 -9.29 -8.59 11.04
C ASN A 23 -8.07 -7.70 11.28
N SER A 24 -6.93 -7.97 10.64
CA SER A 24 -5.76 -7.11 10.75
C SER A 24 -6.03 -5.69 10.24
N LEU A 25 -6.82 -5.54 9.17
CA LEU A 25 -7.23 -4.23 8.68
C LEU A 25 -8.23 -3.53 9.61
N GLN A 26 -9.14 -4.28 10.25
CA GLN A 26 -10.05 -3.72 11.26
C GLN A 26 -9.29 -3.23 12.49
N GLU A 27 -8.26 -3.96 12.93
CA GLU A 27 -7.39 -3.51 14.01
C GLU A 27 -6.60 -2.26 13.60
N ALA A 28 -6.06 -2.24 12.38
CA ALA A 28 -5.41 -1.05 11.83
C ALA A 28 -6.36 0.15 11.78
N LYS A 29 -7.64 -0.05 11.44
CA LYS A 29 -8.68 1.01 11.49
C LYS A 29 -8.85 1.55 12.90
N ARG A 30 -8.95 0.70 13.92
CA ARG A 30 -9.05 1.12 15.33
C ARG A 30 -7.84 1.97 15.72
N ARG A 31 -6.63 1.48 15.42
CA ARG A 31 -5.39 2.20 15.73
C ARG A 31 -5.26 3.54 15.00
N LEU A 32 -5.67 3.60 13.73
CA LEU A 32 -5.71 4.84 12.96
C LEU A 32 -6.70 5.85 13.56
N PHE A 33 -7.85 5.42 14.07
CA PHE A 33 -8.79 6.32 14.75
C PHE A 33 -8.18 6.95 16.00
N GLU A 34 -7.41 6.18 16.78
CA GLU A 34 -6.71 6.69 17.96
C GLU A 34 -5.59 7.67 17.60
N LEU A 35 -4.80 7.33 16.57
CA LEU A 35 -3.70 8.19 16.09
C LEU A 35 -4.21 9.46 15.39
N ASN A 36 -5.35 9.37 14.70
CA ASN A 36 -5.98 10.43 13.92
C ASN A 36 -5.01 11.21 12.99
N PRO A 37 -4.23 10.55 12.10
CA PRO A 37 -3.16 11.19 11.33
C PRO A 37 -3.69 11.95 10.10
N VAL A 38 -4.50 12.97 10.33
CA VAL A 38 -5.18 13.76 9.28
C VAL A 38 -4.18 14.40 8.32
N GLU A 39 -3.04 14.85 8.85
CA GLU A 39 -1.94 15.46 8.09
C GLU A 39 -1.25 14.51 7.11
N LEU A 40 -1.44 13.19 7.26
CA LEU A 40 -0.90 12.19 6.33
C LEU A 40 -1.84 11.88 5.16
N ILE A 41 -3.05 12.47 5.13
CA ILE A 41 -4.03 12.16 4.09
C ILE A 41 -3.77 13.07 2.86
N PRO A 42 -3.49 12.49 1.68
CA PRO A 42 -3.35 13.26 0.43
C PRO A 42 -4.71 13.71 -0.11
N GLU A 43 -4.72 14.63 -1.08
CA GLU A 43 -5.94 15.10 -1.76
C GLU A 43 -6.65 13.94 -2.48
N VAL A 44 -5.88 13.02 -3.07
CA VAL A 44 -6.44 11.77 -3.64
C VAL A 44 -6.93 10.76 -2.60
N GLN A 45 -6.92 11.10 -1.31
CA GLN A 45 -7.28 10.27 -0.16
C GLN A 45 -6.31 9.12 0.10
N MET A 46 -6.19 8.74 1.37
CA MET A 46 -5.33 7.65 1.83
C MET A 46 -6.00 6.30 1.60
N ASN A 47 -5.24 5.25 1.31
CA ASN A 47 -5.75 3.89 1.45
C ASN A 47 -4.66 2.98 2.00
N ILE A 48 -5.08 2.01 2.80
CA ILE A 48 -4.26 0.92 3.32
C ILE A 48 -4.76 -0.38 2.72
N GLY A 49 -3.84 -1.18 2.22
CA GLY A 49 -4.12 -2.49 1.64
C GLY A 49 -3.33 -3.59 2.32
N TYR A 50 -3.89 -4.79 2.35
CA TYR A 50 -3.22 -5.99 2.86
C TYR A 50 -3.61 -7.21 2.03
N ALA A 51 -2.60 -7.92 1.53
CA ALA A 51 -2.76 -9.09 0.69
C ALA A 51 -2.63 -10.38 1.48
N ILE A 52 -3.28 -11.44 1.02
CA ILE A 52 -2.95 -12.81 1.44
C ILE A 52 -1.53 -13.21 0.97
N SER A 53 -0.94 -14.24 1.56
CA SER A 53 0.44 -14.67 1.33
C SER A 53 0.79 -15.06 -0.11
N LYS A 54 -0.19 -15.58 -0.87
CA LYS A 54 -0.01 -16.04 -2.26
C LYS A 54 -0.91 -15.28 -3.23
N ALA A 55 -1.12 -13.99 -2.97
CA ALA A 55 -1.98 -13.14 -3.78
C ALA A 55 -1.56 -13.16 -5.27
N LYS A 56 -2.52 -13.41 -6.15
CA LYS A 56 -2.33 -13.47 -7.61
C LYS A 56 -2.97 -12.29 -8.34
N GLY A 57 -3.92 -11.63 -7.70
CA GLY A 57 -4.67 -10.54 -8.30
C GLY A 57 -5.24 -9.55 -7.28
N ILE A 58 -6.00 -8.60 -7.77
CA ILE A 58 -6.58 -7.51 -6.98
C ILE A 58 -7.61 -8.06 -5.98
N GLU A 59 -8.30 -9.14 -6.35
CA GLU A 59 -9.27 -9.89 -5.55
C GLU A 59 -8.67 -10.56 -4.30
N ASP A 60 -7.34 -10.71 -4.26
CA ASP A 60 -6.58 -11.28 -3.15
C ASP A 60 -6.03 -10.18 -2.20
N VAL A 61 -6.33 -8.91 -2.49
CA VAL A 61 -5.95 -7.76 -1.67
C VAL A 61 -7.18 -7.12 -1.07
N ALA A 62 -7.21 -6.98 0.26
CA ALA A 62 -8.21 -6.22 0.97
C ALA A 62 -7.76 -4.77 1.18
N ALA A 63 -8.70 -3.83 1.11
CA ALA A 63 -8.47 -2.41 1.37
C ALA A 63 -9.80 -1.75 1.81
N PHE A 64 -9.77 -0.45 2.10
CA PHE A 64 -10.98 0.29 2.45
C PHE A 64 -11.71 0.80 1.20
N PRO A 65 -13.01 0.48 1.03
CA PRO A 65 -13.81 0.99 -0.08
C PRO A 65 -14.01 2.49 0.07
N GLY A 66 -13.91 3.23 -1.03
CA GLY A 66 -14.05 4.69 -1.01
C GLY A 66 -12.88 5.44 -0.36
N ARG A 67 -11.81 4.73 0.04
CA ARG A 67 -10.59 5.27 0.68
C ARG A 67 -10.86 5.90 2.05
N ILE A 68 -9.80 6.37 2.69
CA ILE A 68 -9.79 7.04 3.99
C ILE A 68 -9.57 8.52 3.72
N SER A 69 -10.56 9.34 4.12
CA SER A 69 -10.52 10.80 4.01
C SER A 69 -10.49 11.43 5.41
N HIS A 70 -10.66 12.74 5.50
CA HIS A 70 -10.91 13.41 6.77
C HIS A 70 -12.04 14.43 6.64
N CYS A 71 -12.67 14.77 7.76
CA CYS A 71 -13.66 15.83 7.87
C CYS A 71 -13.59 16.42 9.29
N GLY A 72 -13.61 17.75 9.42
CA GLY A 72 -13.60 18.41 10.74
C GLY A 72 -12.42 18.03 11.63
N GLY A 73 -11.23 17.84 11.05
CA GLY A 73 -10.02 17.45 11.80
C GLY A 73 -10.01 15.99 12.28
N LYS A 74 -10.88 15.13 11.74
CA LYS A 74 -10.92 13.70 12.06
C LYS A 74 -10.87 12.82 10.83
N ILE A 75 -10.16 11.70 10.91
CA ILE A 75 -10.16 10.70 9.84
C ILE A 75 -11.55 10.06 9.67
N LEU A 76 -11.88 9.70 8.43
CA LEU A 76 -13.18 9.17 8.03
C LEU A 76 -13.00 7.94 7.15
N PHE A 77 -13.59 6.83 7.58
CA PHE A 77 -13.71 5.60 6.79
C PHE A 77 -15.12 5.52 6.21
N LYS A 78 -15.24 5.29 4.89
CA LYS A 78 -16.55 5.16 4.21
C LYS A 78 -17.16 3.76 4.32
N GLY A 79 -16.43 2.80 4.88
CA GLY A 79 -16.91 1.43 5.08
C GLY A 79 -15.87 0.53 5.74
N GLU A 80 -16.22 -0.74 5.89
CA GLU A 80 -15.34 -1.81 6.37
C GLU A 80 -14.39 -2.31 5.27
N PRO A 81 -13.21 -2.87 5.63
CA PRO A 81 -12.28 -3.37 4.64
C PRO A 81 -12.89 -4.54 3.88
N ARG A 82 -12.61 -4.61 2.57
CA ARG A 82 -13.11 -5.66 1.69
C ARG A 82 -12.06 -6.01 0.65
N PHE A 83 -12.08 -7.25 0.18
CA PHE A 83 -11.24 -7.70 -0.92
C PHE A 83 -11.65 -7.09 -2.26
N GLY A 84 -10.67 -6.80 -3.12
CA GLY A 84 -10.91 -6.37 -4.50
C GLY A 84 -11.40 -4.93 -4.67
N VAL A 85 -11.46 -4.13 -3.61
CA VAL A 85 -12.08 -2.78 -3.66
C VAL A 85 -11.13 -1.64 -4.03
N SER A 86 -9.82 -1.91 -4.15
CA SER A 86 -8.84 -0.88 -4.52
C SER A 86 -7.78 -1.40 -5.47
N SER A 87 -7.89 -1.02 -6.74
CA SER A 87 -6.94 -1.41 -7.78
C SER A 87 -5.55 -0.79 -7.61
N HIS A 88 -5.47 0.46 -7.13
CA HIS A 88 -4.20 1.18 -7.02
C HIS A 88 -3.26 0.58 -5.96
N VAL A 89 -3.72 0.46 -4.71
CA VAL A 89 -2.91 -0.10 -3.63
C VAL A 89 -2.65 -1.60 -3.84
N ALA A 90 -3.61 -2.33 -4.43
CA ALA A 90 -3.42 -3.73 -4.75
C ALA A 90 -2.27 -3.94 -5.74
N ARG A 91 -2.18 -3.14 -6.81
CA ARG A 91 -1.06 -3.23 -7.76
C ARG A 91 0.28 -2.92 -7.12
N LEU A 92 0.35 -1.93 -6.22
CA LEU A 92 1.57 -1.65 -5.45
C LEU A 92 2.04 -2.85 -4.63
N ILE A 93 1.11 -3.46 -3.90
CA ILE A 93 1.39 -4.62 -3.05
C ILE A 93 1.81 -5.82 -3.91
N LEU A 94 1.06 -6.14 -4.95
CA LEU A 94 1.36 -7.26 -5.85
C LEU A 94 2.73 -7.09 -6.54
N ALA A 95 3.06 -5.87 -6.97
CA ALA A 95 4.36 -5.57 -7.55
C ALA A 95 5.50 -5.73 -6.54
N MET A 96 5.30 -5.31 -5.28
CA MET A 96 6.26 -5.55 -4.20
C MET A 96 6.43 -7.04 -3.90
N MET A 97 5.32 -7.78 -3.78
CA MET A 97 5.31 -9.22 -3.48
C MET A 97 6.02 -10.07 -4.55
N LYS A 98 6.04 -9.63 -5.82
CA LYS A 98 6.79 -10.28 -6.89
C LYS A 98 8.29 -10.44 -6.57
N TYR A 99 8.86 -9.49 -5.83
CA TYR A 99 10.28 -9.50 -5.43
C TYR A 99 10.47 -9.85 -3.95
N HIS A 100 9.52 -9.44 -3.11
CA HIS A 100 9.56 -9.66 -1.66
C HIS A 100 8.19 -10.18 -1.16
N PRO A 101 7.91 -11.50 -1.29
CA PRO A 101 6.57 -12.07 -1.02
C PRO A 101 6.03 -11.83 0.39
N TYR A 102 6.89 -11.54 1.37
CA TYR A 102 6.51 -11.24 2.74
C TYR A 102 6.04 -9.79 2.96
N MET A 103 6.31 -8.87 2.02
CA MET A 103 5.88 -7.47 2.09
C MET A 103 4.48 -7.32 1.48
N ARG A 104 3.45 -7.56 2.30
CA ARG A 104 2.06 -7.74 1.86
C ARG A 104 1.15 -6.55 2.14
N ALA A 105 1.66 -5.50 2.77
CA ALA A 105 0.88 -4.33 3.13
C ALA A 105 1.46 -3.07 2.50
N CYS A 106 0.57 -2.15 2.10
CA CYS A 106 0.95 -0.83 1.63
C CYS A 106 -0.04 0.23 2.11
N VAL A 107 0.45 1.42 2.43
CA VAL A 107 -0.38 2.62 2.59
C VAL A 107 0.15 3.76 1.72
N THR A 108 -0.77 4.54 1.14
CA THR A 108 -0.42 5.76 0.39
C THR A 108 -0.73 7.00 1.23
N ILE A 109 0.29 7.81 1.51
CA ILE A 109 0.18 8.99 2.36
C ILE A 109 0.68 10.25 1.63
N ARG A 110 0.26 11.42 2.11
CA ARG A 110 0.67 12.71 1.59
C ARG A 110 2.18 12.84 1.63
N TYR A 111 2.73 13.38 0.55
CA TYR A 111 4.15 13.75 0.53
C TYR A 111 4.38 15.06 1.29
N ASP A 112 5.44 15.05 2.09
CA ASP A 112 6.03 16.20 2.73
C ASP A 112 7.54 15.92 2.85
N GLU A 113 8.37 16.91 2.55
CA GLU A 113 9.83 16.72 2.66
C GLU A 113 10.22 16.42 4.13
N SER A 114 9.52 17.00 5.11
CA SER A 114 9.79 16.73 6.53
C SER A 114 9.57 15.27 6.92
N TYR A 115 8.59 14.59 6.31
CA TYR A 115 8.36 13.16 6.55
C TYR A 115 9.50 12.30 6.00
N ILE A 116 10.05 12.66 4.85
CA ILE A 116 11.21 11.99 4.26
C ILE A 116 12.44 12.15 5.16
N GLU A 117 12.73 13.36 5.62
CA GLU A 117 13.85 13.63 6.51
C GLU A 117 13.74 12.85 7.83
N LYS A 118 12.56 12.83 8.44
CA LYS A 118 12.31 12.05 9.67
C LYS A 118 12.50 10.57 9.43
N ALA A 119 11.96 10.02 8.35
CA ALA A 119 12.14 8.62 8.01
C ALA A 119 13.62 8.25 7.84
N GLN A 120 14.43 9.10 7.20
CA GLN A 120 15.88 8.90 7.07
C GLN A 120 16.57 8.89 8.42
N LYS A 121 16.27 9.87 9.29
CA LYS A 121 16.81 9.95 10.66
C LYS A 121 16.46 8.73 11.51
N ARG A 122 15.32 8.09 11.24
CA ARG A 122 14.85 6.86 11.92
C ARG A 122 15.38 5.57 11.27
N GLY A 123 16.26 5.66 10.29
CA GLY A 123 16.90 4.52 9.62
C GLY A 123 15.97 3.76 8.66
N LEU A 124 14.86 4.35 8.24
CA LEU A 124 13.95 3.75 7.27
C LEU A 124 14.55 3.89 5.87
N LYS A 125 14.39 2.84 5.06
CA LYS A 125 14.88 2.81 3.67
C LYS A 125 13.93 3.53 2.76
N ILE A 126 14.40 4.61 2.18
CA ILE A 126 13.61 5.47 1.31
C ILE A 126 14.20 5.47 -0.09
N ILE A 127 13.31 5.39 -1.09
CA ILE A 127 13.69 5.53 -2.49
C ILE A 127 12.88 6.68 -3.09
N PHE A 128 13.60 7.62 -3.69
CA PHE A 128 13.01 8.65 -4.54
C PHE A 128 12.79 8.12 -5.95
N PHE A 129 11.61 8.37 -6.48
CA PHE A 129 11.29 8.13 -7.88
C PHE A 129 11.01 9.43 -8.63
N ASP A 130 11.73 9.62 -9.73
CA ASP A 130 11.52 10.73 -10.65
C ASP A 130 10.64 10.28 -11.83
N ARG A 131 9.37 10.70 -11.81
CA ARG A 131 8.38 10.41 -12.87
C ARG A 131 8.83 10.89 -14.26
N ARG A 132 9.70 11.90 -14.34
CA ARG A 132 10.20 12.42 -15.63
C ARG A 132 11.12 11.42 -16.34
N LYS A 133 11.67 10.44 -15.60
CA LYS A 133 12.49 9.37 -16.15
C LYS A 133 11.67 8.19 -16.68
N GLU A 134 10.33 8.27 -16.62
CA GLU A 134 9.46 7.29 -17.27
C GLU A 134 9.59 7.37 -18.80
N PRO A 135 9.83 6.25 -19.50
CA PRO A 135 9.84 6.22 -20.96
C PRO A 135 8.52 6.76 -21.52
N GLY A 136 8.58 7.67 -22.50
CA GLY A 136 7.40 8.33 -23.08
C GLY A 136 6.32 7.36 -23.60
N ARG A 137 6.71 6.14 -24.00
CA ARG A 137 5.79 5.06 -24.43
C ARG A 137 4.94 4.45 -23.31
N ILE A 138 5.25 4.71 -22.04
CA ILE A 138 4.58 4.15 -20.84
C ILE A 138 3.65 5.19 -20.18
N LYS A 139 3.58 6.41 -20.70
CA LYS A 139 2.82 7.53 -20.11
C LYS A 139 1.28 7.40 -20.16
N SER A 140 0.71 6.26 -20.54
CA SER A 140 -0.73 5.96 -20.46
C SER A 140 -1.01 4.44 -20.33
N PRO A 141 -2.18 3.97 -19.80
CA PRO A 141 -3.00 4.45 -18.68
C PRO A 141 -2.40 4.01 -17.30
N GLU A 142 -3.04 4.43 -16.19
CA GLU A 142 -2.63 4.39 -14.76
C GLU A 142 -2.22 3.03 -14.13
N GLY A 143 -1.83 2.02 -14.90
CA GLY A 143 -1.28 0.74 -14.42
C GLY A 143 0.17 0.49 -14.85
N ARG A 144 0.52 0.78 -16.10
CA ARG A 144 1.84 0.41 -16.66
C ARG A 144 3.00 1.23 -16.09
N SER A 145 2.77 2.51 -15.77
CA SER A 145 3.77 3.37 -15.13
C SER A 145 4.10 2.89 -13.72
N LEU A 146 3.11 2.39 -12.97
CA LEU A 146 3.29 1.86 -11.62
C LEU A 146 4.09 0.54 -11.59
N ASP A 147 3.76 -0.39 -12.50
CA ASP A 147 4.47 -1.66 -12.59
C ASP A 147 5.92 -1.45 -13.01
N PHE A 148 6.15 -0.61 -14.02
CA PHE A 148 7.50 -0.23 -14.44
C PHE A 148 8.28 0.45 -13.31
N LEU A 149 7.64 1.37 -12.59
CA LEU A 149 8.20 2.04 -11.41
C LEU A 149 8.71 1.00 -10.41
N MET A 150 7.83 0.11 -9.96
CA MET A 150 8.16 -0.89 -8.96
C MET A 150 9.26 -1.83 -9.46
N GLU A 151 9.21 -2.29 -10.72
CA GLU A 151 10.29 -3.10 -11.29
C GLU A 151 11.63 -2.36 -11.36
N SER A 152 11.63 -1.10 -11.77
CA SER A 152 12.86 -0.30 -11.91
C SER A 152 13.57 -0.08 -10.57
N VAL A 153 12.79 0.05 -9.50
CA VAL A 153 13.25 0.22 -8.13
C VAL A 153 13.71 -1.11 -7.55
N LEU A 154 12.84 -2.12 -7.58
CA LEU A 154 13.06 -3.40 -6.89
C LEU A 154 14.16 -4.25 -7.51
N LYS A 155 14.43 -4.14 -8.82
CA LYS A 155 15.58 -4.81 -9.45
C LYS A 155 16.94 -4.30 -8.95
N ARG A 156 16.99 -3.10 -8.36
CA ARG A 156 18.24 -2.42 -7.97
C ARG A 156 18.54 -2.50 -6.49
N VAL A 157 17.62 -3.02 -5.67
CA VAL A 157 17.77 -3.09 -4.22
C VAL A 157 17.79 -4.53 -3.72
N LYS A 158 18.69 -4.83 -2.79
CA LYS A 158 18.78 -6.16 -2.16
C LYS A 158 17.72 -6.37 -1.08
N GLN A 159 17.26 -5.28 -0.47
CA GLN A 159 16.29 -5.27 0.63
C GLN A 159 15.11 -4.40 0.21
N PRO A 160 13.87 -4.75 0.62
CA PRO A 160 12.71 -3.93 0.28
C PRO A 160 12.84 -2.53 0.88
N PRO A 161 12.42 -1.47 0.15
CA PRO A 161 12.27 -0.15 0.72
C PRO A 161 11.09 -0.10 1.69
N ASP A 162 11.21 0.73 2.72
CA ASP A 162 10.09 1.08 3.61
C ASP A 162 9.20 2.11 2.93
N PHE A 163 9.81 3.10 2.26
CA PHE A 163 9.09 4.15 1.55
C PHE A 163 9.58 4.31 0.10
N ILE A 164 8.63 4.48 -0.81
CA ILE A 164 8.89 4.95 -2.17
C ILE A 164 8.08 6.22 -2.38
N TYR A 165 8.74 7.34 -2.69
CA TYR A 165 8.06 8.61 -2.89
C TYR A 165 8.35 9.21 -4.26
N ASP A 166 7.42 10.05 -4.72
CA ASP A 166 7.60 10.89 -5.90
C ASP A 166 7.12 12.30 -5.62
N ARG A 167 7.71 13.27 -6.33
CA ARG A 167 7.37 14.69 -6.22
C ARG A 167 6.23 15.11 -7.16
N GLY A 168 5.40 14.16 -7.58
CA GLY A 168 4.31 14.41 -8.53
C GLY A 168 4.81 14.70 -9.95
N ASP A 169 3.88 15.09 -10.80
CA ASP A 169 4.09 15.59 -12.17
C ASP A 169 2.89 16.47 -12.54
N VAL A 170 2.85 17.05 -13.73
CA VAL A 170 1.68 17.82 -14.19
C VAL A 170 0.41 16.97 -14.08
N GLY A 171 -0.54 17.40 -13.24
CA GLY A 171 -1.79 16.70 -12.96
C GLY A 171 -1.67 15.46 -12.06
N LYS A 172 -0.51 15.22 -11.44
CA LYS A 172 -0.27 14.10 -10.52
C LYS A 172 0.24 14.61 -9.18
N GLU A 173 -0.53 14.34 -8.12
CA GLU A 173 -0.16 14.70 -6.75
C GLU A 173 1.13 13.98 -6.32
N PRO A 174 2.05 14.68 -5.63
CA PRO A 174 3.16 14.06 -4.92
C PRO A 174 2.68 13.09 -3.84
N ILE A 175 3.28 11.90 -3.76
CA ILE A 175 2.80 10.87 -2.82
C ILE A 175 3.94 10.01 -2.26
N ILE A 176 3.78 9.57 -1.01
CA ILE A 176 4.63 8.57 -0.37
C ILE A 176 3.87 7.25 -0.32
N ARG A 177 4.53 6.17 -0.71
CA ARG A 177 4.03 4.79 -0.62
C ARG A 177 4.85 4.08 0.44
N CYS A 178 4.21 3.73 1.54
CA CYS A 178 4.81 2.99 2.64
C CYS A 178 4.50 1.50 2.48
N PHE A 179 5.50 0.64 2.62
CA PHE A 179 5.38 -0.81 2.52
C PHE A 179 5.77 -1.50 3.82
N ALA A 180 5.09 -2.60 4.14
CA ALA A 180 5.37 -3.40 5.33
C ALA A 180 4.91 -4.85 5.18
N ARG A 181 5.19 -5.68 6.20
CA ARG A 181 4.73 -7.07 6.24
C ARG A 181 3.24 -7.17 6.52
N ASP A 182 2.71 -6.25 7.33
CA ASP A 182 1.32 -6.21 7.77
C ASP A 182 0.84 -4.76 8.06
N PRO A 183 -0.47 -4.55 8.27
CA PRO A 183 -1.03 -3.22 8.53
C PRO A 183 -0.50 -2.51 9.79
N MET A 184 -0.13 -3.24 10.84
CA MET A 184 0.34 -2.62 12.09
C MET A 184 1.74 -2.06 11.93
N GLU A 185 2.62 -2.80 11.23
CA GLU A 185 3.96 -2.27 10.89
C GLU A 185 3.86 -1.03 9.98
N LEU A 186 2.85 -0.90 9.11
CA LEU A 186 2.63 0.35 8.37
C LEU A 186 2.37 1.52 9.31
N ILE A 187 1.52 1.31 10.32
CA ILE A 187 1.18 2.34 11.31
C ILE A 187 2.42 2.71 12.13
N GLU A 188 3.20 1.74 12.60
CA GLU A 188 4.46 2.01 13.30
C GLU A 188 5.42 2.88 12.46
N LYS A 189 5.50 2.64 11.15
CA LYS A 189 6.28 3.47 10.22
C LYS A 189 5.69 4.87 10.06
N MET A 190 4.36 5.00 10.05
CA MET A 190 3.68 6.31 10.03
C MET A 190 3.96 7.10 11.31
N GLU A 191 3.94 6.47 12.49
CA GLU A 191 4.24 7.15 13.76
C GLU A 191 5.68 7.69 13.83
N LYS A 192 6.63 6.96 13.23
CA LYS A 192 8.04 7.40 13.15
C LYS A 192 8.24 8.70 12.35
N ILE A 193 7.35 9.01 11.40
CA ILE A 193 7.40 10.24 10.59
C ILE A 193 6.49 11.34 11.15
N LEU A 194 5.57 11.02 12.06
CA LEU A 194 4.75 12.00 12.78
C LEU A 194 5.47 12.57 14.01
N SER A 195 6.14 11.71 14.77
CA SER A 195 7.01 12.10 15.90
C SER A 195 8.26 12.86 15.48
#